data_AF-A0A1W1DHJ5-F1
#
_entry.id   AF-A0A1W1DHJ5-F1
#
_cell.length_a   1.000
_cell.length_b   1.000
_cell.length_c   1.000
_cell.angle_alpha   90.00
_cell.angle_beta   90.00
_cell.angle_gamma   90.00
#
_symmetry.space_group_name_H-M   'P 1'
#
loop_
_entity.id
_entity.type
_entity.pdbx_description
1 polymer ?
#
loop_
_entity_poly.entity_id
_entity_poly.type
_entity_poly.pdbx_seq_one_letter_code
_entity_poly.pdbx_strand_id
1 'polypeptide(L)'
;MVAPIIDDDRFFTIGIGSAPNDYLMTKMAEYGKGAFTYIGDIDEVEVKMGELFQKLESPAMTDININFPMDINADQALGSIADLYKGEAITAVYKLNAIPNKITISGNTANGVFSKDISINASNETNGIDVLWARRKIDKMMDQYQAQYTKIDRDLIQADITSLALDHHLVSKFTSLIAVDVTPSKPGDKPLIIQAIAKKVKAAKTATNSTLWLLIGLIMMSLAIFTRKRQTP
;
A
#
# COMPACT_ATOMS: atom_id res chain seq x y z
N MET A 1 -19.79 4.39 23.08
CA MET A 1 -19.63 2.93 23.05
C MET A 1 -21.00 2.35 22.70
N VAL A 2 -21.24 1.99 21.44
CA VAL A 2 -22.56 1.53 20.93
C VAL A 2 -22.51 0.03 20.55
N ALA A 3 -21.47 -0.69 20.97
CA ALA A 3 -21.18 -2.02 20.41
C ALA A 3 -22.07 -3.22 20.83
N PRO A 4 -22.80 -3.25 21.98
CA PRO A 4 -23.39 -4.52 22.41
C PRO A 4 -24.87 -4.78 22.02
N ILE A 5 -25.50 -3.96 21.17
CA ILE A 5 -26.95 -4.09 20.84
C ILE A 5 -27.20 -4.43 19.35
N ILE A 6 -26.16 -4.59 18.52
CA ILE A 6 -26.26 -4.47 17.05
C ILE A 6 -26.00 -5.82 16.32
N ASP A 7 -26.40 -6.96 16.87
CA ASP A 7 -26.04 -8.23 16.19
C ASP A 7 -26.82 -8.47 14.88
N ASP A 8 -28.04 -7.90 14.81
CA ASP A 8 -28.98 -8.04 13.68
C ASP A 8 -29.15 -6.78 12.81
N ASP A 9 -28.69 -5.62 13.29
CA ASP A 9 -28.87 -4.37 12.55
C ASP A 9 -27.77 -4.17 11.51
N ARG A 10 -28.17 -3.71 10.32
CA ARG A 10 -27.25 -3.48 9.21
C ARG A 10 -26.92 -2.00 9.05
N PHE A 11 -25.64 -1.67 9.01
CA PHE A 11 -25.19 -0.28 8.85
C PHE A 11 -24.72 0.03 7.44
N PHE A 12 -25.45 0.92 6.78
CA PHE A 12 -25.05 1.53 5.52
C PHE A 12 -24.73 3.00 5.77
N THR A 13 -23.46 3.33 5.67
CA THR A 13 -22.97 4.68 5.95
C THR A 13 -22.79 5.44 4.64
N ILE A 14 -23.16 6.72 4.65
CA ILE A 14 -23.07 7.59 3.47
C ILE A 14 -22.27 8.82 3.87
N GLY A 15 -21.15 9.05 3.19
CA GLY A 15 -20.34 10.24 3.33
C GLY A 15 -20.51 11.13 2.12
N ILE A 16 -21.01 12.36 2.30
CA ILE A 16 -21.19 13.34 1.22
C ILE A 16 -20.22 14.50 1.41
N GLY A 17 -19.52 14.88 0.35
CA GLY A 17 -18.57 15.98 0.30
C GLY A 17 -17.19 15.61 0.85
N SER A 18 -16.40 16.63 1.18
CA SER A 18 -14.96 16.49 1.49
C SER A 18 -14.61 16.28 2.97
N ALA A 19 -15.60 16.29 3.85
CA ALA A 19 -15.42 16.27 5.31
C ALA A 19 -15.91 15.00 6.06
N PRO A 20 -16.55 13.97 5.45
CA PRO A 20 -16.84 12.74 6.18
C PRO A 20 -15.59 12.12 6.78
N ASN A 21 -15.73 11.53 7.97
CA ASN A 21 -14.70 10.70 8.56
C ASN A 21 -14.81 9.28 7.99
N ASP A 22 -14.13 9.03 6.88
CA ASP A 22 -14.18 7.75 6.15
C ASP A 22 -13.81 6.55 7.03
N TYR A 23 -12.87 6.72 7.95
CA TYR A 23 -12.49 5.66 8.89
C TYR A 23 -13.66 5.27 9.78
N LEU A 24 -14.34 6.26 10.38
CA LEU A 24 -15.52 6.00 11.22
C LEU A 24 -16.65 5.36 10.40
N MET A 25 -16.92 5.89 9.20
CA MET A 25 -18.01 5.40 8.35
C MET A 25 -17.75 3.97 7.87
N THR A 26 -16.52 3.65 7.48
CA THR A 26 -16.10 2.31 7.09
C THR A 26 -16.23 1.35 8.28
N LYS A 27 -15.74 1.74 9.46
CA LYS A 27 -15.82 0.88 10.66
C LYS A 27 -17.26 0.60 11.06
N MET A 28 -18.15 1.60 11.04
CA MET A 28 -19.56 1.38 11.35
C MET A 28 -20.21 0.41 10.35
N ALA A 29 -19.91 0.53 9.06
CA ALA A 29 -20.40 -0.41 8.05
C ALA A 29 -19.84 -1.83 8.24
N GLU A 30 -18.53 -1.97 8.54
CA GLU A 30 -17.89 -3.25 8.83
C GLU A 30 -18.54 -3.96 10.04
N TYR A 31 -18.79 -3.22 11.12
CA TYR A 31 -19.46 -3.76 12.31
C TYR A 31 -20.90 -4.17 12.05
N GLY A 32 -21.65 -3.37 11.28
CA GLY A 32 -23.03 -3.67 10.91
C GLY A 32 -23.19 -4.49 9.64
N LYS A 33 -22.19 -5.26 9.20
CA LYS A 33 -22.28 -6.16 8.02
C LYS A 33 -22.79 -5.47 6.73
N GLY A 34 -22.64 -4.15 6.62
CA GLY A 34 -23.14 -3.34 5.53
C GLY A 34 -22.02 -2.75 4.68
N ALA A 35 -22.25 -1.58 4.09
CA ALA A 35 -21.27 -0.94 3.21
C ALA A 35 -21.23 0.58 3.38
N PHE A 36 -20.04 1.16 3.18
CA PHE A 36 -19.81 2.59 3.14
C PHE A 36 -19.87 3.09 1.69
N THR A 37 -20.68 4.13 1.44
CA THR A 37 -20.76 4.83 0.16
C THR A 37 -20.19 6.24 0.30
N TYR A 38 -19.12 6.54 -0.44
CA TYR A 38 -18.53 7.87 -0.49
C TYR A 38 -18.97 8.64 -1.74
N ILE A 39 -19.50 9.83 -1.54
CA ILE A 39 -20.00 10.75 -2.56
C ILE A 39 -19.17 12.03 -2.46
N GLY A 40 -18.10 12.12 -3.24
CA GLY A 40 -17.16 13.24 -3.17
C GLY A 40 -17.66 14.51 -3.86
N ASP A 41 -18.54 14.36 -4.85
CA ASP A 41 -19.14 15.45 -5.63
C ASP A 41 -20.67 15.43 -5.47
N ILE A 42 -21.27 16.61 -5.37
CA ILE A 42 -22.72 16.77 -5.28
C ILE A 42 -23.42 16.27 -6.55
N ASP A 43 -22.76 16.37 -7.70
CA ASP A 43 -23.28 15.94 -8.99
C ASP A 43 -23.38 14.40 -9.08
N GLU A 44 -22.66 13.67 -8.23
CA GLU A 44 -22.71 12.20 -8.16
C GLU A 44 -23.80 11.67 -7.21
N VAL A 45 -24.44 12.54 -6.42
CA VAL A 45 -25.36 12.12 -5.35
C VAL A 45 -26.50 11.28 -5.89
N GLU A 46 -27.18 11.75 -6.94
CA GLU A 46 -28.34 11.04 -7.50
C GLU A 46 -27.97 9.64 -7.97
N VAL A 47 -26.85 9.51 -8.68
CA VAL A 47 -26.36 8.24 -9.23
C VAL A 47 -25.99 7.27 -8.10
N LYS A 48 -25.14 7.72 -7.15
CA LYS A 48 -24.65 6.86 -6.06
C LYS A 48 -25.75 6.47 -5.07
N MET A 49 -26.71 7.36 -4.83
CA MET A 49 -27.89 7.04 -4.02
C MET A 49 -28.78 6.03 -4.74
N GLY A 50 -28.98 6.16 -6.06
CA GLY A 50 -29.69 5.18 -6.87
C GLY A 50 -29.06 3.78 -6.81
N GLU A 51 -27.73 3.70 -6.97
CA GLU A 51 -26.97 2.45 -6.83
C GLU A 51 -27.10 1.85 -5.44
N LEU A 52 -26.99 2.68 -4.39
CA LEU A 52 -27.16 2.23 -3.01
C LEU A 52 -28.58 1.69 -2.76
N PHE A 53 -29.63 2.34 -3.25
CA PHE A 53 -31.00 1.85 -3.06
C PHE A 53 -31.25 0.54 -3.81
N GLN A 54 -30.81 0.44 -5.07
CA GLN A 54 -30.89 -0.83 -5.81
C GLN A 54 -30.16 -1.96 -5.09
N LYS A 55 -29.01 -1.66 -4.49
CA LYS A 55 -28.27 -2.59 -3.64
C LYS A 55 -29.10 -3.01 -2.44
N LEU A 56 -29.60 -2.06 -1.64
CA LEU A 56 -30.38 -2.34 -0.42
C LEU A 56 -31.63 -3.17 -0.68
N GLU A 57 -32.29 -2.96 -1.82
CA GLU A 57 -33.49 -3.70 -2.24
C GLU A 57 -33.18 -5.13 -2.72
N SER A 58 -31.90 -5.47 -2.95
CA SER A 58 -31.49 -6.72 -3.58
C SER A 58 -30.45 -7.52 -2.77
N PRO A 59 -30.71 -7.89 -1.49
CA PRO A 59 -29.86 -8.84 -0.78
C PRO A 59 -29.94 -10.21 -1.45
N ALA A 60 -28.80 -10.74 -1.90
CA ALA A 60 -28.72 -12.05 -2.52
C ALA A 60 -28.60 -13.16 -1.46
N MET A 61 -27.81 -12.93 -0.40
CA MET A 61 -27.63 -13.87 0.71
C MET A 61 -27.18 -13.15 1.98
N THR A 62 -27.72 -13.53 3.14
CA THR A 62 -27.44 -12.90 4.44
C THR A 62 -27.03 -13.95 5.47
N ASP A 63 -26.44 -13.52 6.59
CA ASP A 63 -26.00 -14.40 7.68
C ASP A 63 -25.07 -15.52 7.20
N ILE A 64 -24.14 -15.11 6.34
CA ILE A 64 -23.23 -16.03 5.66
C ILE A 64 -22.25 -16.61 6.67
N ASN A 65 -22.21 -17.93 6.73
CA ASN A 65 -21.27 -18.68 7.55
C ASN A 65 -20.55 -19.75 6.72
N ILE A 66 -19.31 -20.04 7.10
CA ILE A 66 -18.48 -21.07 6.48
C ILE A 66 -18.21 -22.12 7.54
N ASN A 67 -18.75 -23.31 7.32
CA ASN A 67 -18.57 -24.46 8.19
C ASN A 67 -17.40 -25.30 7.69
N PHE A 68 -16.43 -25.50 8.57
CA PHE A 68 -15.26 -26.35 8.34
C PHE A 68 -15.47 -27.73 8.99
N PRO A 69 -14.79 -28.79 8.50
CA PRO A 69 -14.74 -30.07 9.18
C PRO A 69 -14.18 -29.96 10.61
N MET A 70 -14.55 -30.88 11.50
CA MET A 70 -14.26 -30.81 12.94
C MET A 70 -12.75 -30.83 13.28
N ASP A 71 -11.92 -31.41 12.41
CA ASP A 71 -10.46 -31.48 12.53
C ASP A 71 -9.72 -30.23 12.04
N ILE A 72 -10.44 -29.29 11.44
CA ILE A 72 -9.89 -28.05 10.89
C ILE A 72 -10.11 -26.90 11.87
N ASN A 73 -9.01 -26.35 12.37
CA ASN A 73 -9.01 -25.09 13.09
C ASN A 73 -8.85 -23.94 12.07
N ALA A 74 -9.89 -23.11 11.95
CA ALA A 74 -9.92 -21.99 11.04
C ALA A 74 -9.96 -20.66 11.81
N ASP A 75 -8.92 -19.85 11.65
CA ASP A 75 -8.87 -18.50 12.20
C ASP A 75 -9.22 -17.46 11.14
N GLN A 76 -10.41 -16.87 11.26
CA GLN A 76 -10.89 -15.83 10.36
C GLN A 76 -10.14 -14.52 10.61
N ALA A 77 -9.58 -13.93 9.53
CA ALA A 77 -8.85 -12.68 9.61
C ALA A 77 -9.73 -11.53 10.14
N LEU A 78 -10.96 -11.42 9.61
CA LEU A 78 -11.98 -10.48 10.05
C LEU A 78 -13.01 -11.20 10.94
N GLY A 79 -13.70 -10.50 11.84
CA GLY A 79 -14.62 -11.13 12.80
C GLY A 79 -15.99 -11.53 12.26
N SER A 80 -16.34 -11.05 11.06
CA SER A 80 -17.64 -11.23 10.45
C SER A 80 -17.48 -11.36 8.94
N ILE A 81 -18.49 -11.96 8.30
CA ILE A 81 -18.66 -11.96 6.85
C ILE A 81 -19.81 -11.00 6.55
N ALA A 82 -19.58 -10.06 5.64
CA ALA A 82 -20.63 -9.14 5.19
C ALA A 82 -21.68 -9.88 4.35
N ASP A 83 -22.89 -9.33 4.30
CA ASP A 83 -23.94 -9.88 3.45
C ASP A 83 -23.61 -9.71 1.97
N LEU A 84 -24.09 -10.66 1.16
CA LEU A 84 -23.92 -10.64 -0.27
C LEU A 84 -25.08 -9.90 -0.92
N TYR A 85 -24.76 -8.78 -1.57
CA TYR A 85 -25.70 -8.04 -2.39
C TYR A 85 -25.53 -8.37 -3.88
N LYS A 86 -26.61 -8.20 -4.65
CA LYS A 86 -26.58 -8.46 -6.10
C LYS A 86 -25.52 -7.60 -6.78
N GLY A 87 -24.64 -8.24 -7.56
CA GLY A 87 -23.57 -7.56 -8.31
C GLY A 87 -22.27 -7.37 -7.53
N GLU A 88 -22.22 -7.76 -6.25
CA GLU A 88 -21.00 -7.69 -5.44
C GLU A 88 -20.32 -9.04 -5.28
N ALA A 89 -19.04 -8.99 -4.91
CA ALA A 89 -18.28 -10.15 -4.46
C ALA A 89 -17.85 -9.92 -3.01
N ILE A 90 -18.03 -10.93 -2.17
CA ILE A 90 -17.53 -10.91 -0.79
C ILE A 90 -16.25 -11.75 -0.69
N THR A 91 -15.41 -11.45 0.29
CA THR A 91 -14.16 -12.19 0.51
C THR A 91 -13.92 -12.40 1.99
N ALA A 92 -13.92 -13.68 2.40
CA ALA A 92 -13.48 -14.10 3.73
C ALA A 92 -12.12 -14.81 3.63
N VAL A 93 -11.22 -14.50 4.56
CA VAL A 93 -9.84 -15.01 4.56
C VAL A 93 -9.60 -15.72 5.89
N TYR A 94 -9.08 -16.94 5.81
CA TYR A 94 -8.85 -17.80 6.96
C TYR A 94 -7.41 -18.32 6.97
N LYS A 95 -6.85 -18.47 8.17
CA LYS A 95 -5.65 -19.28 8.42
C LYS A 95 -6.11 -20.64 8.93
N LEU A 96 -5.72 -21.69 8.22
CA LEU A 96 -6.11 -23.07 8.52
C LEU A 96 -4.89 -23.86 9.01
N ASN A 97 -5.12 -24.84 9.89
CA ASN A 97 -4.10 -25.84 10.25
C ASN A 97 -3.86 -26.88 9.14
N ALA A 98 -4.87 -27.17 8.33
CA ALA A 98 -4.80 -28.03 7.15
C ALA A 98 -5.84 -27.60 6.11
N ILE A 99 -5.60 -27.89 4.83
CA ILE A 99 -6.55 -27.57 3.75
C ILE A 99 -7.59 -28.71 3.70
N PRO A 100 -8.89 -28.44 3.98
CA PRO A 100 -9.92 -29.46 3.85
C PRO A 100 -10.25 -29.73 2.39
N ASN A 101 -10.73 -30.94 2.10
CA ASN A 101 -11.26 -31.28 0.77
C ASN A 101 -12.60 -30.61 0.47
N LYS A 102 -13.33 -30.20 1.50
CA LYS A 102 -14.71 -29.73 1.40
C LYS A 102 -15.03 -28.74 2.53
N ILE A 103 -15.72 -27.67 2.18
CA ILE A 103 -16.33 -26.72 3.13
C ILE A 103 -17.81 -26.56 2.79
N THR A 104 -18.62 -26.20 3.79
CA THR A 104 -20.04 -25.94 3.59
C THR A 104 -20.31 -24.47 3.84
N ILE A 105 -20.80 -23.75 2.82
CA ILE A 105 -21.26 -22.37 2.95
C ILE A 105 -22.76 -22.38 3.22
N SER A 106 -23.19 -21.67 4.25
CA SER A 106 -24.60 -21.54 4.63
C SER A 106 -25.00 -20.08 4.81
N GLY A 107 -26.30 -19.80 4.70
CA GLY A 107 -26.89 -18.48 4.99
C GLY A 107 -28.33 -18.41 4.50
N ASN A 108 -28.94 -17.23 4.58
CA ASN A 108 -30.34 -16.99 4.28
C ASN A 108 -30.49 -16.32 2.90
N THR A 109 -31.42 -16.80 2.08
CA THR A 109 -31.77 -16.19 0.78
C THR A 109 -33.27 -15.93 0.72
N ALA A 110 -33.73 -15.19 -0.29
CA ALA A 110 -35.16 -14.95 -0.51
C ALA A 110 -35.98 -16.25 -0.69
N ASN A 111 -35.33 -17.36 -1.09
CA ASN A 111 -35.97 -18.66 -1.30
C ASN A 111 -35.83 -19.61 -0.09
N GLY A 112 -35.29 -19.12 1.04
CA GLY A 112 -35.05 -19.89 2.25
C GLY A 112 -33.56 -20.10 2.56
N VAL A 113 -33.27 -21.06 3.44
CA VAL A 113 -31.90 -21.37 3.90
C VAL A 113 -31.11 -21.97 2.74
N PHE A 114 -30.03 -21.30 2.36
CA PHE A 114 -29.05 -21.80 1.41
C PHE A 114 -27.97 -22.58 2.16
N SER A 115 -27.65 -23.76 1.63
CA SER A 115 -26.49 -24.53 2.05
C SER A 115 -25.86 -25.16 0.83
N LYS A 116 -24.58 -24.90 0.63
CA LYS A 116 -23.83 -25.45 -0.50
C LYS A 116 -22.46 -25.92 -0.08
N ASP A 117 -22.21 -27.14 -0.47
CA ASP A 117 -20.92 -27.78 -0.34
C ASP A 117 -19.99 -27.37 -1.47
N ILE A 118 -18.79 -26.92 -1.11
CA ILE A 118 -17.73 -26.55 -2.04
C ILE A 118 -16.55 -27.49 -1.83
N SER A 119 -16.23 -28.25 -2.88
CA SER A 119 -15.00 -29.03 -2.95
C SER A 119 -13.82 -28.10 -3.19
N ILE A 120 -12.84 -28.14 -2.30
CA ILE A 120 -11.60 -27.38 -2.43
C ILE A 120 -10.58 -28.29 -3.09
N ASN A 121 -10.14 -27.88 -4.26
CA ASN A 121 -8.95 -28.46 -4.89
C ASN A 121 -7.78 -27.58 -4.51
N ALA A 122 -6.84 -28.10 -3.71
CA ALA A 122 -5.59 -27.43 -3.43
C ALA A 122 -4.79 -27.34 -4.74
N SER A 123 -5.02 -26.28 -5.52
CA SER A 123 -4.14 -25.92 -6.63
C SER A 123 -2.98 -25.10 -6.11
N ASN A 124 -1.84 -25.27 -6.78
CA ASN A 124 -0.53 -24.63 -6.66
C ASN A 124 -0.34 -23.56 -5.58
N GLU A 125 0.80 -23.64 -4.90
CA GLU A 125 1.29 -22.65 -3.93
C GLU A 125 1.00 -21.21 -4.38
N THR A 126 0.05 -20.57 -3.69
CA THR A 126 -0.34 -19.18 -3.94
C THR A 126 0.39 -18.30 -2.93
N ASN A 127 1.39 -17.56 -3.41
CA ASN A 127 2.16 -16.66 -2.58
C ASN A 127 1.34 -15.41 -2.23
N GLY A 128 1.42 -14.94 -0.98
CA GLY A 128 0.87 -13.66 -0.54
C GLY A 128 -0.53 -13.69 0.09
N ILE A 129 -1.22 -14.84 0.09
CA ILE A 129 -2.51 -14.98 0.81
C ILE A 129 -2.29 -14.89 2.33
N ASP A 130 -1.17 -15.41 2.82
CA ASP A 130 -0.73 -15.31 4.21
C ASP A 130 -0.55 -13.84 4.63
N VAL A 131 0.04 -13.01 3.77
CA VAL A 131 0.21 -11.57 3.98
C VAL A 131 -1.14 -10.86 4.01
N LEU A 132 -2.07 -11.23 3.13
CA LEU A 132 -3.44 -10.70 3.12
C LEU A 132 -4.18 -11.04 4.43
N TRP A 133 -4.07 -12.28 4.88
CA TRP A 133 -4.65 -12.72 6.16
C TRP A 133 -4.06 -11.92 7.32
N ALA A 134 -2.73 -11.81 7.40
CA ALA A 134 -2.04 -11.14 8.49
C ALA A 134 -2.38 -9.65 8.57
N ARG A 135 -2.44 -8.94 7.44
CA ARG A 135 -2.87 -7.52 7.40
C ARG A 135 -4.27 -7.33 7.97
N ARG A 136 -5.23 -8.11 7.48
CA ARG A 136 -6.63 -8.05 7.96
C ARG A 136 -6.76 -8.42 9.44
N LYS A 137 -5.97 -9.40 9.90
CA LYS A 137 -5.93 -9.80 11.31
C LYS A 137 -5.37 -8.68 12.19
N ILE A 138 -4.29 -8.01 11.76
CA ILE A 138 -3.73 -6.84 12.44
C ILE A 138 -4.77 -5.72 12.53
N ASP A 139 -5.51 -5.44 11.44
CA ASP A 139 -6.55 -4.40 11.45
C ASP A 139 -7.63 -4.71 12.51
N LYS A 140 -8.11 -5.95 12.57
CA LYS A 140 -9.06 -6.41 13.60
C LYS A 140 -8.48 -6.28 15.02
N MET A 141 -7.22 -6.65 15.22
CA MET A 141 -6.56 -6.53 16.53
C MET A 141 -6.33 -5.06 16.91
N MET A 142 -6.11 -4.17 15.94
CA MET A 142 -6.03 -2.73 16.18
C MET A 142 -7.37 -2.15 16.64
N ASP A 143 -8.50 -2.67 16.16
CA ASP A 143 -9.82 -2.31 16.69
C ASP A 143 -9.95 -2.74 18.16
N GLN A 144 -9.52 -3.96 18.49
CA GLN A 144 -9.49 -4.46 19.87
C GLN A 144 -8.57 -3.61 20.75
N TYR A 145 -7.39 -3.25 20.28
CA TYR A 145 -6.43 -2.38 20.97
C TYR A 145 -7.06 -1.01 21.30
N GLN A 146 -7.79 -0.42 20.36
CA GLN A 146 -8.46 0.87 20.55
C GLN A 146 -9.62 0.78 21.54
N ALA A 147 -10.30 -0.37 21.61
CA ALA A 147 -11.42 -0.58 22.52
C ALA A 147 -11.02 -0.81 23.99
N GLN A 148 -9.77 -1.20 24.27
CA GLN A 148 -9.32 -1.46 25.64
C GLN A 148 -9.12 -0.18 26.45
N TYR A 149 -9.46 -0.22 27.75
CA TYR A 149 -9.26 0.89 28.68
C TYR A 149 -8.00 0.75 29.53
N THR A 150 -7.62 -0.49 29.90
CA THR A 150 -6.46 -0.76 30.73
C THR A 150 -5.18 -0.77 29.90
N LYS A 151 -4.10 -0.22 30.47
CA LYS A 151 -2.77 -0.30 29.86
C LYS A 151 -2.30 -1.76 29.68
N ILE A 152 -2.52 -2.61 30.69
CA ILE A 152 -2.10 -4.02 30.66
C ILE A 152 -2.69 -4.75 29.45
N ASP A 153 -4.00 -4.63 29.23
CA ASP A 153 -4.67 -5.29 28.10
C ASP A 153 -4.18 -4.74 26.74
N ARG A 154 -3.93 -3.43 26.66
CA ARG A 154 -3.34 -2.82 25.45
C ARG A 154 -1.92 -3.32 25.17
N ASP A 155 -1.09 -3.46 26.20
CA ASP A 155 0.30 -3.91 26.07
C ASP A 155 0.36 -5.36 25.57
N LEU A 156 -0.58 -6.22 26.03
CA LEU A 156 -0.71 -7.60 25.53
C LEU A 156 -1.10 -7.62 24.03
N ILE A 157 -2.14 -6.90 23.64
CA ILE A 157 -2.58 -6.84 22.23
C ILE A 157 -1.48 -6.22 21.36
N GLN A 158 -0.78 -5.20 21.84
CA GLN A 158 0.35 -4.60 21.13
C GLN A 158 1.48 -5.61 20.89
N ALA A 159 1.81 -6.44 21.88
CA ALA A 159 2.82 -7.48 21.73
C ALA A 159 2.41 -8.50 20.66
N ASP A 160 1.15 -8.93 20.66
CA ASP A 160 0.62 -9.87 19.66
C ASP A 160 0.64 -9.26 18.24
N ILE A 161 0.23 -8.00 18.08
CA ILE A 161 0.28 -7.29 16.79
C ILE A 161 1.72 -7.17 16.31
N THR A 162 2.65 -6.83 17.21
CA THR A 162 4.07 -6.68 16.88
C THR A 162 4.65 -8.01 16.41
N SER A 163 4.37 -9.10 17.13
CA SER A 163 4.82 -10.46 16.74
C SER A 163 4.29 -10.83 15.37
N LEU A 164 2.97 -10.71 15.15
CA LEU A 164 2.34 -11.07 13.89
C LEU A 164 2.86 -10.23 12.71
N ALA A 165 3.11 -8.94 12.94
CA ALA A 165 3.69 -8.07 11.94
C ALA A 165 5.13 -8.47 11.59
N LEU A 166 5.95 -8.84 12.57
CA LEU A 166 7.32 -9.32 12.33
C LEU A 166 7.33 -10.67 11.59
N ASP A 167 6.49 -11.62 12.01
CA ASP A 167 6.38 -12.96 11.39
C ASP A 167 6.06 -12.88 9.89
N HIS A 168 5.20 -11.94 9.49
CA HIS A 168 4.79 -11.72 8.09
C HIS A 168 5.50 -10.54 7.41
N HIS A 169 6.56 -9.98 8.01
CA HIS A 169 7.33 -8.85 7.45
C HIS A 169 6.48 -7.61 7.08
N LEU A 170 5.50 -7.29 7.92
CA LEU A 170 4.56 -6.19 7.76
C LEU A 170 4.98 -4.95 8.56
N VAL A 171 4.74 -3.79 7.95
CA VAL A 171 4.77 -2.49 8.65
C VAL A 171 3.41 -2.27 9.30
N SER A 172 3.40 -1.98 10.59
CA SER A 172 2.23 -1.74 11.41
C SER A 172 2.42 -0.47 12.24
N LYS A 173 1.46 -0.11 13.08
CA LYS A 173 1.63 0.99 14.06
C LYS A 173 2.83 0.79 14.99
N PHE A 174 3.26 -0.45 15.20
CA PHE A 174 4.30 -0.83 16.18
C PHE A 174 5.58 -1.37 15.54
N THR A 175 5.66 -1.43 14.20
CA THR A 175 6.84 -1.90 13.48
C THR A 175 7.27 -0.87 12.43
N SER A 176 8.58 -0.79 12.14
CA SER A 176 9.11 0.12 11.12
C SER A 176 10.25 -0.54 10.35
N LEU A 177 10.39 -0.18 9.07
CA LEU A 177 11.51 -0.61 8.25
C LEU A 177 12.68 0.37 8.45
N ILE A 178 13.81 -0.16 8.92
CA ILE A 178 15.05 0.60 9.03
C ILE A 178 16.06 0.09 8.01
N ALA A 179 16.65 1.00 7.24
CA ALA A 179 17.78 0.69 6.38
C ALA A 179 19.06 1.02 7.14
N VAL A 180 19.85 0.00 7.48
CA VAL A 180 21.15 0.18 8.13
C VAL A 180 22.23 0.09 7.06
N ASP A 181 22.94 1.19 6.83
CA ASP A 181 24.12 1.21 5.96
C ASP A 181 25.35 0.74 6.75
N VAL A 182 26.05 -0.27 6.22
CA VAL A 182 27.26 -0.82 6.84
C VAL A 182 28.47 -0.14 6.22
N THR A 183 29.06 0.81 6.96
CA THR A 183 30.31 1.46 6.59
C THR A 183 31.45 0.95 7.48
N PRO A 184 32.59 0.50 6.91
CA PRO A 184 32.94 0.51 5.49
C PRO A 184 32.27 -0.64 4.71
N SER A 185 31.75 -0.33 3.53
CA SER A 185 31.13 -1.28 2.58
C SER A 185 32.13 -2.28 1.95
N LYS A 186 33.35 -2.37 2.49
CA LYS A 186 34.46 -3.19 2.00
C LYS A 186 34.79 -4.32 2.99
N PRO A 187 34.83 -5.59 2.54
CA PRO A 187 35.55 -6.66 3.23
C PRO A 187 37.06 -6.33 3.26
N GLY A 188 37.67 -6.35 4.45
CA GLY A 188 39.01 -5.79 4.73
C GLY A 188 40.14 -6.17 3.77
N ASP A 189 40.06 -7.31 3.09
CA ASP A 189 41.20 -7.95 2.41
C ASP A 189 41.38 -7.65 0.92
N LYS A 190 40.55 -6.79 0.29
CA LYS A 190 40.72 -6.49 -1.15
C LYS A 190 41.55 -5.21 -1.39
N PRO A 191 42.72 -5.26 -2.07
CA PRO A 191 43.48 -4.07 -2.42
C PRO A 191 42.70 -3.17 -3.38
N LEU A 192 42.87 -1.85 -3.26
CA LEU A 192 42.21 -0.87 -4.13
C LEU A 192 42.81 -0.93 -5.54
N ILE A 193 41.99 -1.24 -6.54
CA ILE A 193 42.35 -0.98 -7.94
C ILE A 193 41.96 0.48 -8.22
N ILE A 194 42.92 1.39 -8.08
CA ILE A 194 42.75 2.78 -8.52
C ILE A 194 42.92 2.79 -10.03
N GLN A 195 41.82 2.66 -10.76
CA GLN A 195 41.84 2.83 -12.21
C GLN A 195 41.69 4.32 -12.51
N ALA A 196 42.79 4.96 -12.94
CA ALA A 196 42.75 6.35 -13.38
C ALA A 196 41.82 6.45 -14.61
N ILE A 197 40.65 7.07 -14.42
CA ILE A 197 39.76 7.40 -15.54
C ILE A 197 40.46 8.50 -16.33
N ALA A 198 40.99 8.16 -17.51
CA ALA A 198 41.56 9.14 -18.42
C ALA A 198 40.47 10.12 -18.85
N LYS A 199 40.53 11.35 -18.33
CA LYS A 199 39.64 12.44 -18.70
C LYS A 199 39.90 12.81 -20.17
N LYS A 200 39.23 12.15 -21.12
CA LYS A 200 39.19 12.52 -22.55
C LYS A 200 38.33 13.78 -22.73
N VAL A 201 38.71 14.90 -22.12
CA VAL A 201 38.26 16.20 -22.60
C VAL A 201 39.22 16.60 -23.71
N LYS A 202 38.77 16.48 -24.96
CA LYS A 202 39.44 17.15 -26.08
C LYS A 202 39.43 18.64 -25.76
N ALA A 203 40.59 19.21 -25.41
CA ALA A 203 40.73 20.66 -25.34
C ALA A 203 40.32 21.24 -26.70
N ALA A 204 39.37 22.18 -26.69
CA ALA A 204 39.00 22.92 -27.89
C ALA A 204 40.24 23.66 -28.38
N LYS A 205 40.81 23.23 -29.52
CA LYS A 205 41.80 24.02 -30.25
C LYS A 205 41.06 25.15 -30.95
N THR A 206 40.64 26.17 -30.21
CA THR A 206 40.24 27.43 -30.80
C THR A 206 41.50 28.18 -31.23
N ALA A 207 41.78 28.10 -32.52
CA ALA A 207 42.81 28.86 -33.20
C ALA A 207 42.56 30.36 -32.97
N THR A 208 43.30 30.96 -32.05
CA THR A 208 43.41 32.41 -31.96
C THR A 208 44.69 32.78 -32.69
N ASN A 209 44.56 33.41 -33.86
CA ASN A 209 45.68 33.77 -34.75
C ASN A 209 46.52 34.95 -34.19
N SER A 210 46.66 35.04 -32.86
CA SER A 210 47.20 36.20 -32.14
C SER A 210 48.69 36.41 -32.36
N THR A 211 49.46 35.33 -32.60
CA THR A 211 50.88 35.40 -32.95
C THR A 211 51.09 36.12 -34.29
N LEU A 212 50.19 35.94 -35.25
CA LEU A 212 50.28 36.53 -36.57
C LEU A 212 49.96 38.04 -36.52
N TRP A 213 48.93 38.44 -35.78
CA TRP A 213 48.62 39.85 -35.53
C TRP A 213 49.73 40.58 -34.75
N LEU A 214 50.36 39.91 -33.78
CA LEU A 214 51.51 40.46 -33.05
C LEU A 214 52.71 40.71 -33.97
N LEU A 215 53.03 39.77 -34.87
CA LEU A 215 54.11 39.95 -35.84
C LEU A 215 53.83 41.09 -36.83
N ILE A 216 52.60 41.19 -37.34
CA ILE A 216 52.18 42.30 -38.20
C ILE A 216 52.33 43.64 -37.46
N GLY A 217 51.89 43.71 -36.19
CA GLY A 217 52.03 44.91 -35.37
C GLY A 217 53.49 45.33 -35.19
N LEU A 218 54.39 44.37 -34.95
CA LEU A 218 55.82 44.62 -34.76
C LEU A 218 56.50 45.09 -36.06
N ILE A 219 56.09 44.55 -37.22
CA ILE A 219 56.56 44.99 -38.53
C ILE A 219 56.10 46.43 -38.80
N MET A 220 54.83 46.76 -38.56
CA MET A 220 54.30 48.13 -38.71
C MET A 220 55.04 49.13 -37.81
N MET A 221 55.33 48.75 -36.57
CA MET A 221 56.06 49.60 -35.62
C MET A 221 57.51 49.84 -36.05
N SER A 222 58.20 48.83 -36.57
CA SER A 222 59.55 48.99 -37.10
C SER A 222 59.60 49.86 -38.37
N LEU A 223 58.60 49.72 -39.26
CA LEU A 223 58.46 50.58 -40.45
C LEU A 223 58.25 52.05 -40.07
N ALA A 224 57.40 52.33 -39.07
CA ALA A 224 57.14 53.68 -38.58
C ALA A 224 58.38 54.33 -37.95
N ILE A 225 59.20 53.56 -37.23
CA ILE A 225 60.48 54.05 -36.68
C ILE A 225 61.47 54.37 -37.80
N PHE A 226 61.49 53.57 -38.87
CA PHE A 226 62.39 53.78 -40.01
C PHE A 226 61.99 54.97 -40.88
N THR A 227 60.70 55.17 -41.13
CA THR A 227 60.22 56.35 -41.89
C THR A 227 60.40 57.65 -41.11
N ARG A 228 60.25 57.62 -39.77
CA ARG A 228 60.52 58.78 -38.90
C ARG A 228 62.00 59.21 -38.93
N LYS A 229 62.94 58.28 -39.12
CA LYS A 229 64.38 58.60 -39.26
C LYS A 229 64.78 59.14 -40.64
N ARG A 230 63.90 59.05 -41.66
CA ARG A 230 64.16 59.58 -43.02
C ARG A 230 63.55 60.96 -43.29
N GLN A 231 62.79 61.53 -42.34
CA GLN A 231 62.07 62.81 -42.51
C GLN A 231 62.67 63.98 -41.70
N THR A 232 63.96 63.91 -41.34
CA THR A 232 64.68 65.09 -40.85
C THR A 232 65.78 65.46 -41.85
N PRO A 233 65.64 66.58 -42.58
CA PRO A 233 66.70 67.15 -43.40
C PRO A 233 67.87 67.70 -42.55
#